data_AF-B6W8W1-F1
#
_entry.id   AF-B6W8W1-F1
#
_cell.length_a   1.000
_cell.length_b   1.000
_cell.length_c   1.000
_cell.angle_alpha   90.00
_cell.angle_beta   90.00
_cell.angle_gamma   90.00
#
_symmetry.space_group_name_H-M   'P 1'
#
loop_
_entity.id
_entity.type
_entity.pdbx_description
1 polymer ?
#
loop_
_entity_poly.entity_id
_entity_poly.type
_entity_poly.pdbx_seq_one_letter_code
_entity_poly.pdbx_strand_id
1 'polypeptide(L)'
;MWYFGYIVGFLSLILLFTIKGNEIRNILLTLIFATSTAISSVKIMHNKMIEKDESYRININDERNVKIMDKVNAAMSYILMILIGLVAVICLLIKAYLPGGILAIFILFYPMITFFINGYYEKKY
;
A
#
# COMPACT_ATOMS: atom_id res chain seq x y z
N MET A 1 -7.89 2.55 -13.34
CA MET A 1 -8.83 3.40 -12.57
C MET A 1 -8.18 3.83 -11.25
N TRP A 2 -7.51 4.99 -11.21
CA TRP A 2 -6.87 5.51 -9.98
C TRP A 2 -7.67 6.62 -9.29
N TYR A 3 -8.85 6.95 -9.83
CA TYR A 3 -9.80 7.90 -9.26
C TYR A 3 -10.58 7.35 -8.06
N PHE A 4 -10.53 6.03 -7.82
CA PHE A 4 -11.24 5.40 -6.71
C PHE A 4 -10.81 5.96 -5.34
N GLY A 5 -9.52 6.26 -5.17
CA GLY A 5 -9.03 6.86 -3.92
C GLY A 5 -9.55 8.28 -3.68
N TYR A 6 -9.90 9.04 -4.73
CA TYR A 6 -10.62 10.30 -4.56
C TYR A 6 -12.07 10.09 -4.11
N ILE A 7 -12.73 9.06 -4.63
CA ILE A 7 -14.11 8.71 -4.21
C ILE A 7 -14.12 8.33 -2.72
N VAL A 8 -13.21 7.44 -2.31
CA VAL A 8 -13.06 7.02 -0.91
C VAL A 8 -12.70 8.21 -0.01
N GLY A 9 -11.78 9.08 -0.46
CA GLY A 9 -11.43 10.29 0.26
C GLY A 9 -12.64 11.21 0.44
N PHE A 10 -13.34 11.54 -0.64
CA PHE A 10 -14.49 12.42 -0.60
C PHE A 10 -15.61 11.89 0.29
N LEU A 11 -15.86 10.57 0.25
CA LEU A 11 -16.82 9.91 1.12
C LEU A 11 -16.41 10.02 2.61
N SER A 12 -15.12 9.82 2.92
CA SER A 12 -14.57 9.99 4.27
C SER A 12 -14.79 11.42 4.79
N LEU A 13 -14.59 12.41 3.92
CA LEU A 13 -14.80 13.82 4.26
C LEU A 13 -16.28 14.12 4.54
N ILE A 14 -17.21 13.62 3.71
CA ILE A 14 -18.66 13.76 3.94
C ILE A 14 -19.04 13.15 5.31
N LEU A 15 -18.59 11.93 5.58
CA LEU A 15 -18.84 11.23 6.85
C LEU A 15 -18.34 12.03 8.07
N LEU A 16 -17.18 12.67 7.95
CA LEU A 16 -16.60 13.52 8.99
C LEU A 16 -17.49 14.74 9.31
N PHE A 17 -18.08 15.38 8.30
CA PHE A 17 -18.93 16.55 8.48
C PHE A 17 -20.39 16.22 8.85
N THR A 18 -20.95 15.12 8.31
CA THR A 18 -22.36 14.77 8.52
C THR A 18 -22.62 14.19 9.90
N ILE A 19 -21.71 13.39 10.45
CA ILE A 19 -21.92 12.67 11.70
C ILE A 19 -21.09 13.33 12.80
N LYS A 20 -21.72 13.94 13.82
CA LYS A 20 -20.99 14.29 15.06
C LYS A 20 -20.53 13.01 15.76
N GLY A 21 -19.29 12.95 16.21
CA GLY A 21 -18.79 11.79 16.93
C GLY A 21 -17.39 11.98 17.48
N ASN A 22 -16.85 10.89 18.01
CA ASN A 22 -15.70 10.90 18.89
C ASN A 22 -14.41 11.37 18.20
N GLU A 23 -13.49 11.96 18.97
CA GLU A 23 -12.20 12.48 18.48
C GLU A 23 -11.39 11.41 17.74
N ILE A 24 -11.37 10.19 18.29
CA ILE A 24 -10.67 9.03 17.69
C ILE A 24 -11.16 8.74 16.26
N ARG A 25 -12.48 8.81 16.04
CA ARG A 25 -13.07 8.57 14.72
C ARG A 25 -12.71 9.69 13.75
N ASN A 26 -12.70 10.94 14.21
CA ASN A 26 -12.34 12.08 13.36
C ASN A 26 -10.88 11.96 12.91
N ILE A 27 -9.96 11.61 13.81
CA ILE A 27 -8.55 11.34 13.48
C ILE A 27 -8.43 10.23 12.43
N LEU A 28 -9.15 9.12 12.60
CA LEU A 28 -9.18 7.98 11.66
C LEU A 28 -9.68 8.39 10.27
N LEU A 29 -10.81 9.11 10.20
CA LEU A 29 -11.39 9.56 8.94
C LEU A 29 -10.50 10.57 8.21
N THR A 30 -9.86 11.49 8.95
CA THR A 30 -8.89 12.44 8.39
C THR A 30 -7.65 11.73 7.85
N LEU A 31 -7.13 10.72 8.57
CA LEU A 31 -6.03 9.90 8.08
C LEU A 31 -6.40 9.18 6.77
N ILE A 32 -7.54 8.50 6.73
CA ILE A 32 -8.03 7.80 5.54
C ILE A 32 -8.19 8.77 4.36
N PHE A 33 -8.74 9.96 4.61
CA PHE A 33 -8.85 11.00 3.60
C PHE A 33 -7.48 11.42 3.04
N ALA A 34 -6.54 11.76 3.91
CA ALA A 34 -5.21 12.23 3.51
C ALA A 34 -4.44 11.16 2.73
N THR A 35 -4.39 9.92 3.23
CA THR A 35 -3.65 8.84 2.58
C THR A 35 -4.27 8.47 1.22
N SER A 36 -5.61 8.38 1.16
CA SER A 36 -6.30 7.97 -0.06
C SER A 36 -6.15 9.01 -1.18
N THR A 37 -6.29 10.30 -0.85
CA THR A 37 -6.13 11.39 -1.82
C THR A 37 -4.69 11.57 -2.28
N ALA A 38 -3.71 11.43 -1.38
CA ALA A 38 -2.29 11.49 -1.71
C ALA A 38 -1.86 10.35 -2.66
N ILE A 39 -2.27 9.11 -2.38
CA ILE A 39 -1.93 7.96 -3.24
C ILE A 39 -2.55 8.16 -4.63
N SER A 40 -3.83 8.56 -4.69
CA SER A 40 -4.50 8.82 -5.96
C SER A 40 -3.85 9.94 -6.77
N SER A 41 -3.45 11.05 -6.13
CA SER A 41 -2.85 12.18 -6.83
C SER A 41 -1.50 11.81 -7.45
N VAL A 42 -0.63 11.13 -6.70
CA VAL A 42 0.67 10.66 -7.19
C VAL A 42 0.50 9.68 -8.35
N LYS A 43 -0.41 8.71 -8.23
CA LYS A 43 -0.66 7.72 -9.29
C LYS A 43 -1.22 8.35 -10.56
N ILE A 44 -2.13 9.32 -10.44
CA ILE A 44 -2.68 10.02 -11.60
C ILE A 44 -1.61 10.89 -12.28
N MET A 45 -0.79 11.58 -11.50
CA MET A 45 0.32 12.38 -12.02
C MET A 45 1.33 11.49 -12.76
N HIS A 46 1.74 10.37 -12.16
CA HIS A 46 2.63 9.40 -12.76
C HIS A 46 2.09 8.86 -14.10
N ASN A 47 0.82 8.45 -14.16
CA ASN A 47 0.23 7.97 -15.41
C ASN A 47 0.15 9.06 -16.48
N LYS A 48 -0.20 10.30 -16.09
CA LYS A 48 -0.21 11.44 -17.01
C LYS A 48 1.18 11.72 -17.58
N MET A 49 2.23 11.60 -16.77
CA MET A 49 3.60 11.77 -17.24
C MET A 49 4.00 10.66 -18.21
N ILE A 50 3.66 9.40 -17.93
CA ILE A 50 3.94 8.29 -18.86
C ILE A 50 3.26 8.50 -20.22
N GLU A 51 2.04 9.04 -20.22
CA GLU A 51 1.29 9.26 -21.46
C GLU A 51 1.79 10.48 -22.25
N LYS A 52 2.13 11.56 -21.56
CA LYS A 52 2.41 12.87 -22.20
C LYS A 52 3.90 13.20 -22.35
N ASP A 53 4.76 12.65 -21.52
CA ASP A 53 6.20 12.93 -21.52
C ASP A 53 6.97 11.70 -22.02
N GLU A 54 7.49 11.82 -23.24
CA GLU A 54 8.24 10.77 -23.90
C GLU A 54 9.58 10.48 -23.19
N SER A 55 10.25 11.51 -22.68
CA SER A 55 11.53 11.35 -21.97
C SER A 55 11.32 10.62 -20.64
N TYR A 56 10.25 10.97 -19.92
CA TYR A 56 9.85 10.27 -18.68
C TYR A 56 9.50 8.81 -18.94
N ARG A 57 8.75 8.54 -20.02
CA ARG A 57 8.36 7.17 -20.42
C ARG A 57 9.58 6.31 -20.76
N ILE A 58 10.54 6.84 -21.51
CA ILE A 58 11.77 6.11 -21.87
C ILE A 58 12.60 5.80 -20.63
N ASN A 59 12.76 6.78 -19.73
CA ASN A 59 13.55 6.58 -18.50
C ASN A 59 12.93 5.53 -17.57
N ILE A 60 11.60 5.54 -17.41
CA ILE A 60 10.91 4.51 -16.60
C ILE A 60 11.13 3.12 -17.17
N ASN A 61 11.06 2.99 -18.49
CA ASN A 61 11.16 1.71 -19.19
C ASN A 61 12.61 1.29 -19.50
N ASP A 62 13.62 2.07 -19.11
CA ASP A 62 15.03 1.66 -19.22
C ASP A 62 15.25 0.38 -18.40
N GLU A 63 15.86 -0.64 -19.01
CA GLU A 63 16.15 -1.92 -18.36
C GLU A 63 16.88 -1.75 -17.02
N ARG A 64 17.79 -0.76 -16.92
CA ARG A 64 18.50 -0.51 -15.65
C ARG A 64 17.55 -0.01 -14.59
N ASN A 65 16.65 0.90 -14.95
CA ASN A 65 15.67 1.43 -14.04
C ASN A 65 14.68 0.35 -13.57
N VAL A 66 14.25 -0.53 -14.47
CA VAL A 66 13.41 -1.70 -14.13
C VAL A 66 14.14 -2.65 -13.16
N LYS A 67 15.39 -3.00 -13.44
CA LYS A 67 16.19 -3.89 -12.55
C LYS A 67 16.45 -3.27 -11.17
N ILE A 68 16.67 -1.95 -11.10
CA ILE A 68 16.82 -1.23 -9.83
C ILE A 68 15.48 -1.25 -9.08
N MET A 69 14.38 -0.96 -9.76
CA MET A 69 13.04 -0.97 -9.18
C MET A 69 12.69 -2.35 -8.61
N ASP A 70 13.02 -3.45 -9.30
CA ASP A 70 12.77 -4.80 -8.80
C ASP A 70 13.58 -5.12 -7.54
N LYS A 71 14.85 -4.72 -7.49
CA LYS A 71 15.68 -4.87 -6.27
C LYS A 71 15.16 -4.03 -5.11
N VAL A 72 14.77 -2.78 -5.39
CA VAL A 72 14.21 -1.88 -4.39
C VAL A 72 12.87 -2.42 -3.89
N ASN A 73 11.99 -2.89 -4.77
CA ASN A 73 10.70 -3.49 -4.40
C ASN A 73 10.89 -4.72 -3.52
N ALA A 74 11.84 -5.60 -3.85
CA ALA A 74 12.17 -6.75 -3.01
C ALA A 74 12.62 -6.30 -1.61
N ALA A 75 13.54 -5.33 -1.51
CA ALA A 75 13.99 -4.78 -0.23
C ALA A 75 12.85 -4.12 0.57
N MET A 76 12.00 -3.33 -0.11
CA MET A 76 10.85 -2.67 0.50
C MET A 76 9.83 -3.67 1.05
N SER A 77 9.60 -4.80 0.37
CA SER A 77 8.75 -5.88 0.87
C SER A 77 9.25 -6.46 2.20
N TYR A 78 10.56 -6.67 2.35
CA TYR A 78 11.14 -7.12 3.63
C TYR A 78 10.97 -6.09 4.74
N ILE A 79 11.25 -4.81 4.46
CA ILE A 79 11.08 -3.71 5.42
C ILE A 79 9.61 -3.61 5.87
N LEU A 80 8.68 -3.71 4.94
CA LEU A 80 7.24 -3.68 5.22
C LEU A 80 6.82 -4.85 6.11
N MET A 81 7.34 -6.06 5.84
CA MET A 81 7.04 -7.25 6.64
C MET A 81 7.50 -7.11 8.09
N ILE A 82 8.68 -6.51 8.32
CA ILE A 82 9.19 -6.20 9.67
C ILE A 82 8.27 -5.19 10.36
N LEU A 83 7.87 -4.12 9.66
CA LEU A 83 6.98 -3.10 10.23
C LEU A 83 5.61 -3.69 10.61
N ILE A 84 5.04 -4.54 9.77
CA ILE A 84 3.78 -5.25 10.06
C ILE A 84 3.96 -6.18 11.27
N GLY A 85 5.11 -6.86 11.39
CA GLY A 85 5.45 -7.67 12.57
C GLY A 85 5.50 -6.86 13.85
N LEU A 86 6.10 -5.67 13.81
CA LEU A 86 6.14 -4.77 14.94
C LEU A 86 4.72 -4.34 15.36
N VAL A 87 3.87 -3.98 14.39
CA VAL A 87 2.45 -3.65 14.66
C VAL A 87 1.70 -4.85 15.25
N ALA A 88 1.92 -6.06 14.75
CA ALA A 88 1.29 -7.27 15.29
C ALA A 88 1.67 -7.51 16.76
N VAL A 89 2.95 -7.32 17.11
CA VAL A 89 3.43 -7.41 18.51
C VAL A 89 2.76 -6.35 19.39
N ILE A 90 2.68 -5.10 18.94
CA ILE A 90 1.98 -4.02 19.67
C ILE A 90 0.51 -4.39 19.89
N CYS A 91 -0.18 -4.91 18.87
CA CYS A 91 -1.57 -5.35 19.00
C CYS A 91 -1.75 -6.45 20.04
N LEU A 92 -0.84 -7.43 20.10
CA LEU A 92 -0.88 -8.48 21.12
C LEU A 92 -0.63 -7.93 22.53
N LEU A 93 0.28 -6.96 22.68
CA LEU A 93 0.57 -6.31 23.96
C LEU A 93 -0.64 -5.54 24.52
N ILE A 94 -1.40 -4.84 23.67
CA ILE A 94 -2.63 -4.14 24.08
C ILE A 94 -3.85 -5.07 24.22
N LYS A 95 -3.65 -6.40 24.20
CA LYS A 95 -4.70 -7.44 24.24
C LYS A 95 -5.70 -7.37 23.08
N ALA A 96 -5.34 -6.71 21.98
CA ALA A 96 -6.10 -6.73 20.74
C ALA A 96 -5.77 -8.01 19.95
N TYR A 97 -6.21 -9.15 20.49
CA TYR A 97 -5.85 -10.48 19.98
C TYR A 97 -6.33 -10.74 18.56
N LEU A 98 -7.51 -10.24 18.20
CA LEU A 98 -8.09 -10.45 16.88
C LEU A 98 -7.27 -9.79 15.76
N PRO A 99 -6.99 -8.47 15.79
CA PRO A 99 -6.13 -7.86 14.77
C PRO A 99 -4.68 -8.36 14.83
N GLY A 100 -4.12 -8.57 16.03
CA GLY A 100 -2.76 -9.08 16.18
C GLY A 100 -2.57 -10.49 15.60
N GLY A 101 -3.54 -11.38 15.84
CA GLY A 101 -3.52 -12.75 15.32
C GLY A 101 -3.62 -12.79 13.79
N ILE A 102 -4.50 -11.96 13.19
CA ILE A 102 -4.61 -11.86 11.73
C ILE A 102 -3.28 -11.44 11.12
N LEU A 103 -2.66 -10.38 11.64
CA LEU A 103 -1.38 -9.89 11.13
C LEU A 103 -0.27 -10.94 11.27
N ALA A 104 -0.21 -11.66 12.39
CA ALA A 104 0.77 -12.73 12.60
C ALA A 104 0.62 -13.87 11.59
N ILE A 105 -0.63 -14.30 11.31
CA ILE A 105 -0.93 -15.30 10.28
C ILE A 105 -0.43 -14.82 8.92
N PHE A 106 -0.71 -13.58 8.54
CA PHE A 106 -0.25 -13.02 7.26
C PHE A 106 1.27 -13.06 7.10
N ILE A 107 2.03 -12.72 8.15
CA ILE A 107 3.50 -12.76 8.12
C ILE A 107 4.00 -14.20 7.92
N LEU A 108 3.38 -15.18 8.57
CA LEU A 108 3.77 -16.59 8.44
C LEU A 108 3.50 -17.14 7.04
N PHE A 109 2.37 -16.79 6.42
CA PHE A 109 2.00 -17.31 5.10
C PHE A 109 2.62 -16.52 3.94
N TYR A 110 3.04 -15.27 4.15
CA TYR A 110 3.67 -14.43 3.12
C TYR A 110 4.85 -15.12 2.38
N PRO A 111 5.87 -15.68 3.06
CA PRO A 111 6.99 -16.34 2.38
C PRO A 111 6.55 -17.58 1.56
N MET A 112 5.55 -18.30 2.04
CA MET A 112 5.00 -19.47 1.33
C MET A 112 4.34 -19.04 0.02
N ILE A 113 3.54 -17.98 0.04
CA ILE A 113 2.89 -17.42 -1.14
C ILE A 113 3.93 -16.94 -2.15
N THR A 114 4.94 -16.18 -1.72
CA THR A 114 6.00 -15.68 -2.60
C THR A 114 6.80 -16.81 -3.24
N PHE A 115 7.08 -17.89 -2.50
CA PHE A 115 7.77 -19.06 -3.04
C PHE A 115 6.99 -19.73 -4.17
N PHE A 116 5.69 -19.96 -4.00
CA PHE A 116 4.85 -20.54 -5.06
C PHE A 116 4.73 -19.65 -6.28
N ILE A 117 4.58 -18.34 -6.08
CA ILE A 117 4.50 -17.36 -7.17
C ILE A 117 5.81 -17.37 -7.98
N ASN A 118 6.96 -17.26 -7.31
CA ASN A 118 8.25 -17.29 -7.98
C ASN A 118 8.43 -18.58 -8.80
N GLY A 119 8.13 -19.74 -8.22
CA GLY A 119 8.22 -21.02 -8.92
C GLY A 119 7.24 -21.18 -10.09
N TYR A 120 6.09 -20.48 -10.08
CA TYR A 120 5.18 -20.46 -11.22
C TYR A 120 5.70 -19.57 -12.36
N TYR A 121 6.24 -18.39 -12.02
CA TYR A 121 6.79 -17.46 -13.02
C TYR A 121 8.10 -17.96 -13.64
N GLU A 122 9.01 -18.54 -12.84
CA GLU A 122 10.27 -19.14 -13.33
C GLU A 122 10.05 -20.35 -14.26
N LYS A 123 8.90 -21.02 -14.19
CA LYS A 123 8.58 -22.13 -15.10
C LYS A 123 7.92 -21.67 -16.41
N LYS A 124 7.37 -20.46 -16.41
CA LYS A 124 6.59 -19.92 -17.54
C LYS A 124 7.43 -19.05 -18.46
N TYR A 125 8.56 -18.54 -17.98
CA TYR A 125 9.53 -17.70 -18.68
C TYR A 125 10.92 -18.33 -18.56
#